data_AF-A0AA39KC88-F1
#
_entry.id   AF-A0AA39KC88-F1
#
_cell.length_a   1.000
_cell.length_b   1.000
_cell.length_c   1.000
_cell.angle_alpha   90.00
_cell.angle_beta   90.00
_cell.angle_gamma   90.00
#
_symmetry.space_group_name_H-M   'P 1'
#
loop_
_entity.id
_entity.type
_entity.pdbx_description
1 polymer ?
#
loop_
_entity_poly.entity_id
_entity_poly.type
_entity_poly.pdbx_seq_one_letter_code
_entity_poly.pdbx_strand_id
1 'polypeptide(L)'
;MPKLTRECGPPLFLLTCASLFISSIVFIFSMLHLGYDSFFTIPAVYAVTLIYHVTILVLEHRNSARLDPASSTTLGSIICGAAVGAMWLGAFTVVLLVTVLFGDKAIGEDNGELWILIVQCFIAPVEALVLLALVLRSAQERRQGASESWRKVEE
;
A
#
# COMPACT_ATOMS: atom_id res chain seq x y z
N MET A 1 -7.37 24.29 -30.17
CA MET A 1 -7.56 23.67 -28.84
C MET A 1 -6.82 22.33 -28.82
N PRO A 2 -5.64 22.24 -28.21
CA PRO A 2 -4.96 20.96 -28.08
C PRO A 2 -5.74 20.09 -27.08
N LYS A 3 -6.21 18.93 -27.55
CA LYS A 3 -6.68 17.85 -26.69
C LYS A 3 -5.46 17.36 -25.90
N LEU A 4 -5.32 17.78 -24.64
CA LEU A 4 -4.46 17.07 -23.70
C LEU A 4 -5.06 15.68 -23.54
N THR A 5 -4.50 14.71 -24.26
CA THR A 5 -4.66 13.30 -23.93
C THR A 5 -3.95 13.12 -22.60
N ARG A 6 -4.71 13.31 -21.51
CA ARG A 6 -4.30 12.97 -20.16
C ARG A 6 -3.93 11.49 -20.21
N GLU A 7 -2.64 11.17 -20.25
CA GLU A 7 -2.19 9.79 -20.23
C GLU A 7 -2.78 9.16 -18.98
N CYS A 8 -3.74 8.25 -19.22
CA CYS A 8 -4.56 7.64 -18.21
C CYS A 8 -3.66 6.63 -17.49
N GLY A 9 -2.84 7.13 -16.56
CA GLY A 9 -2.29 6.31 -15.51
C GLY A 9 -3.44 5.51 -14.88
N PRO A 10 -3.20 4.27 -14.43
CA PRO A 10 -4.24 3.48 -13.81
C PRO A 10 -4.94 4.32 -12.73
N PRO A 11 -6.29 4.37 -12.73
CA PRO A 11 -7.03 5.22 -11.82
C PRO A 11 -6.64 4.88 -10.39
N LEU A 12 -6.48 5.89 -9.52
CA LEU A 12 -6.10 5.70 -8.10
C LEU A 12 -6.97 4.65 -7.40
N PHE A 13 -8.25 4.61 -7.76
CA PHE A 13 -9.20 3.58 -7.36
C PHE A 13 -8.72 2.16 -7.67
N LEU A 14 -8.21 1.91 -8.89
CA LEU A 14 -7.73 0.60 -9.32
C LEU A 14 -6.43 0.20 -8.61
N LEU A 15 -5.53 1.16 -8.34
CA LEU A 15 -4.35 0.89 -7.49
C LEU A 15 -4.77 0.56 -6.05
N THR A 16 -5.77 1.27 -5.50
CA THR A 16 -6.28 1.04 -4.15
C THR A 16 -6.94 -0.34 -4.03
N CYS A 17 -7.74 -0.74 -5.02
CA CYS A 17 -8.32 -2.08 -5.09
C CYS A 17 -7.24 -3.17 -5.23
N ALA A 18 -6.22 -2.94 -6.07
CA ALA A 18 -5.12 -3.88 -6.22
C ALA A 18 -4.33 -4.06 -4.92
N SER A 19 -4.00 -2.97 -4.22
CA SER A 19 -3.34 -3.00 -2.91
C SER A 19 -4.19 -3.75 -1.88
N LEU A 20 -5.49 -3.43 -1.79
CA LEU A 20 -6.41 -4.15 -0.88
C LEU A 20 -6.46 -5.66 -1.17
N PHE A 21 -6.50 -6.05 -2.43
CA PHE A 21 -6.52 -7.45 -2.82
C PHE A 21 -5.22 -8.17 -2.45
N ILE A 22 -4.06 -7.57 -2.75
CA ILE A 22 -2.75 -8.14 -2.42
C ILE A 22 -2.57 -8.22 -0.91
N SER A 23 -2.84 -7.13 -0.18
CA SER A 23 -2.88 -7.08 1.29
C SER A 23 -3.78 -8.18 1.89
N SER A 24 -4.96 -8.41 1.32
CA SER A 24 -5.90 -9.44 1.79
C SER A 24 -5.34 -10.86 1.60
N ILE A 25 -4.69 -11.11 0.47
CA ILE A 25 -4.01 -12.39 0.21
C ILE A 25 -2.89 -12.62 1.23
N VAL A 26 -2.06 -11.62 1.50
CA VAL A 26 -0.99 -11.71 2.51
C VAL A 26 -1.55 -12.04 3.88
N PHE A 27 -2.65 -11.38 4.27
CA PHE A 27 -3.31 -11.62 5.53
C PHE A 27 -3.82 -13.07 5.66
N ILE A 28 -4.46 -13.60 4.61
CA ILE A 28 -4.94 -14.99 4.59
C ILE A 28 -3.77 -15.96 4.78
N PHE A 29 -2.67 -15.78 4.03
CA PHE A 29 -1.48 -16.61 4.18
C PHE A 29 -0.82 -16.48 5.56
N SER A 30 -0.86 -15.30 6.18
CA SER A 30 -0.34 -15.10 7.53
C SER A 30 -1.19 -15.75 8.61
N MET A 31 -2.52 -15.74 8.45
CA MET A 31 -3.44 -16.42 9.37
C MET A 31 -3.41 -17.95 9.23
N LEU A 32 -3.08 -18.48 8.05
CA LEU A 32 -2.87 -19.92 7.87
C LEU A 32 -1.70 -20.47 8.71
N HIS A 33 -0.75 -19.62 9.10
CA HIS A 33 0.40 -19.97 9.94
C HIS A 33 0.17 -19.67 11.44
N LEU A 34 -1.09 -19.48 11.86
CA LEU A 34 -1.49 -19.13 13.24
C LEU A 34 -0.86 -17.83 13.81
N GLY A 35 -0.19 -17.02 12.97
CA GLY A 35 0.43 -15.75 13.36
C GLY A 35 1.60 -15.85 14.35
N TYR A 36 1.97 -17.06 14.80
CA TYR A 36 2.99 -17.28 15.82
C TYR A 36 4.39 -16.95 15.29
N ASP A 37 4.70 -17.38 14.07
CA ASP A 37 6.02 -17.19 13.46
C ASP A 37 6.27 -15.76 12.94
N SER A 38 5.19 -15.01 12.69
CA SER A 38 5.28 -13.60 12.28
C SER A 38 5.10 -12.62 13.44
N PHE A 39 5.03 -13.10 14.69
CA PHE A 39 4.76 -12.29 15.89
C PHE A 39 3.54 -11.37 15.77
N PHE A 40 2.49 -11.79 15.04
CA PHE A 40 1.33 -10.95 14.72
C PHE A 40 1.63 -9.64 13.96
N THR A 41 2.85 -9.47 13.45
CA THR A 41 3.27 -8.25 12.74
C THR A 41 2.46 -8.05 11.46
N ILE A 42 2.29 -9.10 10.65
CA ILE A 42 1.55 -9.02 9.39
C ILE A 42 0.07 -8.69 9.62
N PRO A 43 -0.69 -9.37 10.52
CA PRO A 43 -2.06 -8.99 10.86
C PRO A 43 -2.21 -7.53 11.30
N ALA A 44 -1.29 -7.04 12.14
CA ALA A 44 -1.32 -5.66 12.62
C ALA A 44 -1.10 -4.65 11.47
N VAL A 45 -0.10 -4.89 10.62
CA VAL A 45 0.19 -4.05 9.45
C VAL A 45 -0.95 -4.09 8.45
N TYR A 46 -1.58 -5.25 8.24
CA TYR A 46 -2.77 -5.38 7.40
C TYR A 46 -3.94 -4.55 7.92
N ALA A 47 -4.23 -4.61 9.22
CA ALA A 47 -5.32 -3.82 9.82
C ALA A 47 -5.12 -2.31 9.60
N VAL A 48 -3.89 -1.82 9.79
CA VAL A 48 -3.55 -0.41 9.52
C VAL A 48 -3.70 -0.07 8.03
N THR A 49 -3.28 -0.98 7.14
CA THR A 49 -3.40 -0.81 5.68
C THR A 49 -4.86 -0.75 5.24
N LEU A 50 -5.72 -1.60 5.83
CA LEU A 50 -7.16 -1.60 5.59
C LEU A 50 -7.79 -0.27 6.03
N ILE A 51 -7.45 0.22 7.24
CA ILE A 51 -7.93 1.51 7.74
C ILE A 51 -7.49 2.65 6.80
N TYR A 52 -6.24 2.63 6.35
CA TYR A 52 -5.71 3.61 5.38
C TYR A 52 -6.52 3.61 4.09
N HIS A 53 -6.69 2.45 3.44
CA HIS A 53 -7.44 2.38 2.18
C HIS A 53 -8.91 2.74 2.34
N VAL A 54 -9.58 2.32 3.42
CA VAL A 54 -10.96 2.72 3.72
C VAL A 54 -11.05 4.25 3.88
N THR A 55 -10.09 4.86 4.56
CA THR A 55 -10.04 6.31 4.76
C THR A 55 -9.88 7.04 3.43
N ILE A 56 -8.99 6.57 2.54
CA ILE A 56 -8.81 7.13 1.20
C ILE A 56 -10.08 6.99 0.37
N LEU A 57 -10.71 5.82 0.35
CA LEU A 57 -11.95 5.59 -0.40
C LEU A 57 -13.10 6.47 0.10
N VAL A 58 -13.24 6.63 1.42
CA VAL A 58 -14.26 7.50 2.02
C VAL A 58 -13.98 8.97 1.67
N LEU A 59 -12.72 9.39 1.75
CA LEU A 59 -12.33 10.76 1.40
C LEU A 59 -12.57 11.03 -0.09
N GLU A 60 -12.20 10.11 -0.98
CA GLU A 60 -12.44 10.21 -2.41
C GLU A 60 -13.95 10.24 -2.73
N HIS A 61 -14.74 9.37 -2.09
CA HIS A 61 -16.20 9.37 -2.27
C HIS A 61 -16.83 10.70 -1.82
N ARG A 62 -16.41 11.23 -0.66
CA ARG A 62 -16.91 12.53 -0.16
C ARG A 62 -16.45 13.69 -1.04
N ASN A 63 -15.23 13.62 -1.57
CA ASN A 63 -14.68 14.66 -2.46
C ASN A 63 -15.22 14.54 -3.89
N SER A 64 -15.74 13.39 -4.31
CA SER A 64 -16.51 13.30 -5.56
C SER A 64 -17.89 13.94 -5.44
N ALA A 65 -18.45 14.02 -4.22
CA ALA A 65 -19.74 14.66 -3.96
C ALA A 65 -19.63 16.18 -3.72
N ARG A 66 -18.45 16.66 -3.30
CA ARG A 66 -18.14 18.10 -3.16
C ARG A 66 -17.29 18.51 -4.34
N LEU A 67 -17.75 19.44 -5.17
CA LEU A 67 -17.00 20.03 -6.30
C LEU A 67 -15.77 20.85 -5.87
N ASP A 68 -15.10 20.51 -4.76
CA ASP A 68 -13.89 21.17 -4.27
C ASP A 68 -12.66 20.37 -4.72
N PRO A 69 -11.94 20.87 -5.75
CA PRO A 69 -10.70 20.27 -6.17
C PRO A 69 -9.57 20.84 -5.31
N ALA A 70 -8.88 19.94 -4.60
CA ALA A 70 -7.54 20.15 -4.05
C ALA A 70 -7.42 21.01 -2.78
N SER A 71 -6.70 20.48 -1.78
CA SER A 71 -5.41 21.06 -1.37
C SER A 71 -4.90 20.44 -0.06
N SER A 72 -5.77 20.21 0.94
CA SER A 72 -5.29 19.77 2.27
C SER A 72 -5.22 18.25 2.44
N THR A 73 -6.11 17.50 1.79
CA THR A 73 -6.26 16.06 2.01
C THR A 73 -5.13 15.22 1.38
N THR A 74 -4.49 15.72 0.32
CA THR A 74 -3.44 14.99 -0.41
C THR A 74 -2.13 14.91 0.36
N LEU A 75 -1.74 15.92 1.16
CA LEU A 75 -0.53 15.83 1.98
C LEU A 75 -0.68 14.76 3.07
N GLY A 76 -1.83 14.75 3.76
CA GLY A 76 -2.13 13.75 4.79
C GLY A 76 -2.12 12.33 4.23
N SER A 77 -2.71 12.13 3.05
CA SER A 77 -2.68 10.84 2.34
C SER A 77 -1.26 10.40 1.98
N ILE A 78 -0.41 11.31 1.50
CA ILE A 78 1.01 11.03 1.16
C ILE A 78 1.79 10.60 2.40
N ILE A 79 1.66 11.34 3.51
CA ILE A 79 2.38 11.04 4.76
C ILE A 79 1.90 9.70 5.34
N CYS A 80 0.59 9.49 5.38
CA CYS A 80 0.02 8.26 5.90
C CYS A 80 0.40 7.06 5.02
N GLY A 81 0.30 7.19 3.69
CA GLY A 81 0.74 6.14 2.76
C GLY A 81 2.23 5.80 2.90
N ALA A 82 3.08 6.81 3.09
CA ALA A 82 4.51 6.60 3.34
C ALA A 82 4.76 5.86 4.67
N ALA A 83 4.01 6.20 5.73
CA ALA A 83 4.10 5.52 7.01
C ALA A 83 3.66 4.04 6.90
N VAL A 84 2.54 3.76 6.21
CA VAL A 84 2.07 2.39 5.97
C VAL A 84 3.09 1.61 5.12
N GLY A 85 3.67 2.22 4.09
CA GLY A 85 4.74 1.60 3.31
C GLY A 85 5.97 1.25 4.14
N ALA A 86 6.38 2.14 5.06
CA ALA A 86 7.48 1.86 5.98
C ALA A 86 7.16 0.70 6.94
N MET A 87 5.91 0.58 7.39
CA MET A 87 5.47 -0.56 8.20
C MET A 87 5.54 -1.89 7.42
N TRP A 88 5.18 -1.89 6.13
CA TRP A 88 5.33 -3.07 5.27
C TRP A 88 6.79 -3.47 5.05
N LEU A 89 7.69 -2.51 4.87
CA LEU A 89 9.14 -2.79 4.81
C LEU A 89 9.67 -3.38 6.13
N GLY A 90 9.18 -2.87 7.26
CA GLY A 90 9.47 -3.42 8.59
C GLY A 90 9.00 -4.87 8.72
N ALA A 91 7.74 -5.14 8.35
CA ALA A 91 7.18 -6.49 8.35
C ALA A 91 7.96 -7.45 7.45
N PHE A 92 8.30 -7.02 6.24
CA PHE A 92 9.16 -7.79 5.33
C PHE A 92 10.51 -8.11 5.97
N THR A 93 11.15 -7.13 6.62
CA THR A 93 12.44 -7.33 7.30
C THR A 93 12.34 -8.36 8.42
N VAL A 94 11.26 -8.34 9.21
CA VAL A 94 11.01 -9.33 10.27
C VAL A 94 10.82 -10.72 9.67
N VAL A 95 9.98 -10.87 8.63
CA VAL A 95 9.74 -12.16 7.96
C VAL A 95 11.02 -12.71 7.34
N LEU A 96 11.82 -11.86 6.69
CA LEU A 96 13.10 -12.24 6.11
C LEU A 96 14.08 -12.71 7.21
N LEU A 97 14.16 -11.99 8.32
CA LEU A 97 15.02 -12.36 9.45
C LEU A 97 14.60 -13.71 10.05
N VAL A 98 13.31 -13.93 10.27
CA VAL A 98 12.79 -15.22 10.74
C VAL A 98 13.13 -16.34 9.76
N THR A 99 12.93 -16.11 8.47
CA THR A 99 13.25 -17.09 7.41
C THR A 99 14.73 -17.44 7.41
N VAL A 100 15.64 -16.47 7.57
CA VAL A 100 17.08 -16.71 7.59
C VAL A 100 17.52 -17.42 8.87
N LEU A 101 16.96 -17.06 10.03
CA LEU A 101 17.38 -17.62 11.33
C LEU A 101 16.80 -19.02 11.61
N PHE A 102 15.59 -19.29 11.11
CA PHE A 102 14.85 -20.52 11.40
C PHE A 102 14.66 -21.42 10.17
N GLY A 103 14.97 -20.95 8.97
CA GLY A 103 14.83 -21.71 7.72
C GLY A 103 15.61 -23.03 7.72
N ASP A 104 16.83 -23.04 8.26
CA ASP A 104 17.64 -24.26 8.34
C ASP A 104 17.01 -25.35 9.21
N LYS A 105 16.21 -24.97 10.23
CA LYS A 105 15.49 -25.93 11.08
C LYS A 105 14.23 -26.45 10.39
N ALA A 106 13.56 -25.60 9.61
CA ALA A 106 12.35 -25.96 8.86
C ALA A 106 12.62 -26.90 7.67
N ILE A 107 13.86 -26.98 7.15
CA ILE A 107 14.23 -27.95 6.10
C ILE A 107 14.23 -29.40 6.64
N GLY A 108 14.39 -29.58 7.96
CA GLY A 108 14.50 -30.90 8.59
C GLY A 108 13.16 -31.50 9.07
N GLU A 109 12.20 -30.65 9.44
CA GLU A 109 10.88 -31.04 9.95
C GLU A 109 9.80 -30.37 9.09
N ASP A 110 9.12 -31.20 8.27
CA ASP A 110 7.90 -30.87 7.55
C ASP A 110 7.98 -29.72 6.50
N ASN A 111 8.18 -30.11 5.23
CA ASN A 111 8.28 -29.20 4.07
C ASN A 111 7.02 -28.33 3.81
N GLY A 112 5.93 -28.57 4.54
CA GLY A 112 4.64 -27.91 4.36
C GLY A 112 4.60 -26.45 4.80
N GLU A 113 5.53 -25.97 5.62
CA GLU A 113 5.50 -24.59 6.15
C GLU A 113 6.46 -23.64 5.41
N LEU A 114 7.55 -24.19 4.85
CA LEU A 114 8.59 -23.42 4.16
C LEU A 114 8.09 -22.65 2.93
N TRP A 115 7.17 -23.23 2.16
CA TRP A 115 6.63 -22.55 0.97
C TRP A 115 5.79 -21.32 1.34
N ILE A 116 5.16 -21.31 2.52
CA ILE A 116 4.36 -20.17 3.01
C ILE A 116 5.29 -18.99 3.30
N LEU A 117 6.43 -19.24 3.97
CA LEU A 117 7.45 -18.22 4.24
C LEU A 117 8.03 -17.63 2.95
N ILE A 118 8.29 -18.49 1.95
CA ILE A 118 8.76 -18.06 0.63
C ILE A 118 7.73 -17.15 -0.03
N VAL A 119 6.45 -17.54 -0.05
CA VAL A 119 5.37 -16.73 -0.61
C VAL A 119 5.26 -15.38 0.11
N GLN A 120 5.31 -15.35 1.44
CA GLN A 120 5.29 -14.10 2.22
C GLN A 120 6.48 -13.19 1.91
N CYS A 121 7.68 -13.76 1.71
CA CYS A 121 8.88 -13.02 1.28
C CYS A 121 8.72 -12.32 -0.07
N PHE A 122 7.93 -12.88 -1.00
CA PHE A 122 7.68 -12.24 -2.29
C PHE A 122 6.54 -11.23 -2.24
N ILE A 123 5.47 -11.51 -1.51
CA ILE A 123 4.28 -10.64 -1.55
C ILE A 123 4.45 -9.39 -0.67
N ALA A 124 5.09 -9.49 0.50
CA ALA A 124 5.34 -8.33 1.35
C ALA A 124 6.09 -7.16 0.67
N PRO A 125 7.18 -7.37 -0.11
CA PRO A 125 7.83 -6.27 -0.83
C PRO A 125 6.99 -5.78 -2.01
N VAL A 126 6.18 -6.65 -2.65
CA VAL A 126 5.24 -6.21 -3.69
C VAL A 126 4.23 -5.21 -3.12
N GLU A 127 3.67 -5.47 -1.93
CA GLU A 127 2.75 -4.54 -1.27
C GLU A 127 3.44 -3.20 -0.92
N ALA A 128 4.68 -3.25 -0.43
CA ALA A 128 5.47 -2.05 -0.18
C ALA A 128 5.69 -1.22 -1.47
N LEU A 129 5.92 -1.88 -2.61
CA LEU A 129 6.06 -1.21 -3.91
C LEU A 129 4.74 -0.59 -4.39
N VAL A 130 3.60 -1.26 -4.18
CA VAL A 130 2.28 -0.72 -4.53
C VAL A 130 1.97 0.53 -3.71
N LEU A 131 2.23 0.50 -2.40
CA LEU A 131 2.06 1.67 -1.53
C LEU A 131 3.00 2.82 -1.91
N LEU A 132 4.25 2.51 -2.28
CA LEU A 132 5.18 3.51 -2.79
C LEU A 132 4.65 4.13 -4.11
N ALA A 133 4.12 3.32 -5.03
CA ALA A 133 3.52 3.80 -6.26
C ALA A 133 2.31 4.72 -5.99
N LEU A 134 1.45 4.37 -5.02
CA LEU A 134 0.35 5.21 -4.56
C LEU A 134 0.83 6.57 -4.04
N VAL A 135 1.85 6.58 -3.18
CA VAL A 135 2.45 7.80 -2.61
C VAL A 135 3.04 8.68 -3.71
N LEU A 136 3.80 8.09 -4.64
CA LEU A 136 4.42 8.80 -5.76
C LEU A 136 3.36 9.42 -6.68
N ARG A 137 2.30 8.67 -7.02
CA ARG A 137 1.19 9.17 -7.83
C ARG A 137 0.44 10.31 -7.12
N SER A 138 0.15 10.13 -5.83
CA SER A 138 -0.48 11.17 -5.01
C SER A 138 0.36 12.46 -4.94
N ALA A 139 1.69 12.31 -4.85
CA ALA A 139 2.62 13.44 -4.89
C ALA A 139 2.67 14.11 -6.27
N GLN A 140 2.62 13.34 -7.35
CA GLN A 140 2.55 13.87 -8.73
C GLN A 140 1.26 14.65 -8.98
N GLU A 141 0.11 14.12 -8.59
CA GLU A 141 -1.18 14.80 -8.73
C GLU A 141 -1.22 16.11 -7.94
N ARG A 142 -0.64 16.13 -6.73
CA ARG A 142 -0.51 17.35 -5.95
C ARG A 142 0.36 18.40 -6.64
N ARG A 143 1.48 17.99 -7.26
CA ARG A 143 2.35 18.90 -8.02
C ARG A 143 1.64 19.49 -9.24
N GLN A 144 0.86 18.68 -9.95
CA GLN A 144 0.09 19.13 -11.12
C GLN A 144 -1.06 20.06 -10.73
N GLY A 145 -1.84 19.70 -9.70
CA GLY A 145 -2.93 20.56 -9.21
C GLY A 145 -2.44 21.90 -8.65
N ALA A 146 -1.28 21.93 -8.00
CA ALA A 146 -0.66 23.19 -7.58
C ALA A 146 -0.31 24.07 -8.79
N SER A 147 0.26 23.50 -9.86
CA SER A 147 0.62 24.28 -11.07
C SER A 147 -0.58 24.91 -11.78
N GLU A 148 -1.74 24.23 -11.80
CA GLU A 148 -2.97 24.78 -12.39
C GLU A 148 -3.59 25.88 -11.53
N SER A 149 -3.45 25.81 -10.20
CA SER A 149 -3.94 26.84 -9.28
C SER A 149 -3.25 28.19 -9.50
N TRP A 150 -1.94 28.20 -9.75
CA TRP A 150 -1.21 29.45 -10.01
C TRP A 150 -1.65 30.10 -11.32
N ARG A 151 -1.91 29.28 -12.36
CA ARG A 151 -2.29 29.77 -13.69
C ARG A 151 -3.66 30.46 -13.73
N LYS A 152 -4.58 30.10 -12.82
CA LYS A 152 -5.92 30.73 -12.74
C LYS A 152 -5.92 32.07 -11.99
N VAL A 153 -4.84 32.42 -11.30
CA VAL A 153 -4.73 33.71 -10.59
C VAL A 153 -4.25 34.84 -11.53
N GLU A 154 -3.73 34.48 -12.71
CA GLU A 154 -3.18 35.42 -13.70
C GLU A 154 -4.17 35.82 -14.83
N GLU A 155 -5.36 35.21 -14.88
CA GLU A 155 -6.45 35.57 -15.83
C GLU A 155 -7.52 36.47 -15.18
#